data_AF-A0A485AF68-F1
#
_entry.id   AF-A0A485AF68-F1
#
_cell.length_a   1.000
_cell.length_b   1.000
_cell.length_c   1.000
_cell.angle_alpha   90.00
_cell.angle_beta   90.00
_cell.angle_gamma   90.00
#
_symmetry.space_group_name_H-M   'P 1'
#
loop_
_entity.id
_entity.type
_entity.pdbx_description
1 polymer ?
#
loop_
_entity_poly.entity_id
_entity_poly.type
_entity_poly.pdbx_seq_one_letter_code
_entity_poly.pdbx_strand_id
1 'polypeptide(L)'
;MISKSAICRRVHVQGVITQVEQYAQQQLLPQMQAVEAESTIHFLPLSHYPGLLTDPQSQFAQWLAQWSGSDDFSTVAFGTEGGLFDEAGIATLICGPGSMEQGHKPDEFIAIEQVELCMVMLVNLCKWMRTVL
;
A
#
# COMPACT_ATOMS: atom_id res chain seq x y z
N MET A 1 8.87 -5.94 16.18
CA MET A 1 9.00 -4.71 15.38
C MET A 1 7.61 -4.29 14.94
N ILE A 2 7.30 -2.99 14.99
CA ILE A 2 6.07 -2.44 14.40
C ILE A 2 6.42 -1.97 13.01
N SER A 3 5.91 -2.66 12.00
CA SER A 3 6.03 -2.22 10.62
C SER A 3 5.19 -0.98 10.42
N LYS A 4 5.83 0.08 9.90
CA LYS A 4 5.14 1.29 9.45
C LYS A 4 5.28 1.38 7.94
N SER A 5 4.15 1.54 7.29
CA SER A 5 4.07 1.61 5.84
C SER A 5 3.45 2.94 5.42
N ALA A 6 4.17 3.67 4.58
CA ALA A 6 3.68 4.81 3.83
C ALA A 6 4.20 4.64 2.40
N ILE A 7 3.36 4.81 1.37
CA ILE A 7 3.87 4.80 0.01
C ILE A 7 4.65 6.11 -0.18
N CYS A 8 5.97 6.00 -0.22
CA CYS A 8 6.87 7.15 -0.28
C CYS A 8 7.27 7.47 -1.73
N ARG A 9 6.75 6.70 -2.71
CA ARG A 9 7.06 6.87 -4.13
C ARG A 9 5.83 6.73 -5.00
N ARG A 10 5.51 7.80 -5.73
CA ARG A 10 4.44 7.81 -6.74
C ARG A 10 4.83 6.89 -7.90
N VAL A 11 3.95 5.94 -8.22
CA VAL A 11 4.06 5.08 -9.41
C VAL A 11 3.04 5.55 -10.44
N HIS A 12 3.47 5.72 -11.69
CA HIS A 12 2.59 6.14 -12.79
C HIS A 12 1.92 4.94 -13.46
N VAL A 13 0.99 4.30 -12.73
CA VAL A 13 0.32 3.05 -13.15
C VAL A 13 -0.33 3.20 -14.53
N GLN A 14 -1.00 4.34 -14.78
CA GLN A 14 -1.66 4.59 -16.07
C GLN A 14 -0.69 4.53 -17.25
N GLY A 15 0.56 4.97 -17.06
CA GLY A 15 1.56 4.94 -18.12
C GLY A 15 1.96 3.51 -18.51
N VAL A 16 2.03 2.61 -17.53
CA VAL A 16 2.32 1.19 -17.76
C VAL A 16 1.14 0.54 -18.50
N ILE A 17 -0.11 0.81 -18.07
CA ILE A 17 -1.31 0.31 -18.73
C ILE A 17 -1.34 0.76 -20.20
N THR A 18 -1.10 2.04 -20.45
CA THR A 18 -1.06 2.59 -21.82
C THR A 18 0.03 1.93 -22.67
N GLN A 19 1.21 1.62 -22.12
CA GLN A 19 2.25 0.88 -22.85
C GLN A 19 1.80 -0.54 -23.22
N VAL A 20 1.11 -1.24 -22.32
CA VAL A 20 0.56 -2.57 -22.59
C VAL A 20 -0.52 -2.52 -23.67
N GLU A 21 -1.44 -1.57 -23.60
CA GLU A 21 -2.48 -1.37 -24.60
C GLU A 21 -1.87 -1.05 -25.97
N GLN A 22 -0.87 -0.17 -26.03
CA GLN A 22 -0.16 0.16 -27.27
C GLN A 22 0.52 -1.07 -27.88
N TYR A 23 1.22 -1.87 -27.07
CA TYR A 23 1.84 -3.10 -27.54
C TYR A 23 0.79 -4.08 -28.08
N ALA A 24 -0.30 -4.27 -27.35
CA ALA A 24 -1.38 -5.16 -27.76
C ALA A 24 -2.00 -4.75 -29.11
N GLN A 25 -2.29 -3.47 -29.29
CA GLN A 25 -2.94 -2.96 -30.50
C GLN A 25 -1.98 -2.85 -31.69
N GLN A 26 -0.73 -2.44 -31.48
CA GLN A 26 0.20 -2.13 -32.57
C GLN A 26 1.06 -3.33 -32.98
N GLN A 27 1.28 -4.29 -32.09
CA GLN A 27 2.19 -5.41 -32.33
C GLN A 27 1.44 -6.75 -32.33
N LEU A 28 0.64 -7.01 -31.29
CA LEU A 28 0.03 -8.33 -31.11
C LEU A 28 -1.20 -8.56 -31.98
N LEU A 29 -2.13 -7.60 -32.01
CA LEU A 29 -3.38 -7.70 -32.77
C LEU A 29 -3.15 -7.95 -34.28
N PRO A 30 -2.23 -7.23 -34.98
CA PRO A 30 -1.94 -7.52 -36.39
C PRO A 30 -1.41 -8.94 -36.62
N GLN A 31 -0.60 -9.47 -35.69
CA GLN A 31 -0.08 -10.84 -35.79
C GLN A 31 -1.19 -11.87 -35.58
N MET A 32 -2.13 -11.63 -34.66
CA MET A 32 -3.30 -12.49 -34.47
C MET A 32 -4.20 -12.47 -35.73
N GLN A 33 -4.42 -11.28 -36.30
CA GLN A 33 -5.24 -11.10 -37.49
C GLN A 33 -4.66 -11.73 -38.76
N ALA A 34 -3.34 -11.91 -38.82
CA ALA A 34 -2.70 -12.66 -39.89
C ALA A 34 -3.01 -14.17 -39.84
N VAL A 35 -3.43 -14.69 -38.68
CA VAL A 35 -3.85 -16.09 -38.49
C VAL A 35 -5.37 -16.23 -38.60
N GLU A 36 -6.13 -15.34 -37.96
CA GLU A 36 -7.60 -15.30 -38.00
C GLU A 36 -8.08 -13.84 -37.99
N ALA A 37 -8.80 -13.42 -39.02
CA ALA A 37 -9.08 -12.01 -39.31
C ALA A 37 -10.06 -11.32 -38.33
N GLU A 38 -10.96 -12.07 -37.69
CA GLU A 38 -11.96 -11.54 -36.75
C GLU A 38 -11.44 -11.36 -35.32
N SER A 39 -10.19 -11.75 -35.06
CA SER A 39 -9.57 -11.66 -33.73
C SER A 39 -9.52 -10.22 -33.20
N THR A 40 -9.83 -10.05 -31.91
CA THR A 40 -9.82 -8.76 -31.20
C THR A 40 -9.13 -8.85 -29.83
N ILE A 41 -8.75 -7.69 -29.28
CA ILE A 41 -8.26 -7.55 -27.91
C ILE A 41 -9.03 -6.42 -27.22
N HIS A 42 -9.61 -6.72 -26.05
CA HIS A 42 -10.33 -5.76 -25.23
C HIS A 42 -9.74 -5.69 -23.82
N PHE A 43 -9.57 -4.47 -23.33
CA PHE A 43 -9.16 -4.21 -21.95
C PHE A 43 -10.39 -3.78 -21.15
N LEU A 44 -10.61 -4.42 -20.00
CA LEU A 44 -11.66 -4.06 -19.04
C LEU A 44 -11.02 -3.86 -17.67
N PRO A 45 -10.97 -2.64 -17.13
CA PRO A 45 -10.51 -2.42 -15.77
C PRO A 45 -11.52 -3.02 -14.78
N LEU A 46 -11.10 -4.02 -14.01
CA LEU A 46 -11.96 -4.69 -13.03
C LEU A 46 -11.92 -4.05 -11.65
N SER A 47 -10.75 -3.53 -11.26
CA SER A 47 -10.55 -2.92 -9.94
C SER A 47 -9.40 -1.91 -9.99
N HIS A 48 -9.52 -0.88 -9.17
CA HIS A 48 -8.50 0.10 -8.89
C HIS A 48 -8.70 0.61 -7.46
N TYR A 49 -7.61 0.80 -6.72
CA TYR A 49 -7.62 1.58 -5.49
C TYR A 49 -6.40 2.51 -5.50
N PRO A 50 -6.55 3.74 -4.98
CA PRO A 50 -5.48 4.72 -4.93
C PRO A 50 -4.34 4.27 -4.00
N GLY A 51 -3.13 4.71 -4.31
CA GLY A 51 -2.00 4.54 -3.41
C GLY A 51 -2.04 5.54 -2.26
N LEU A 52 -1.66 5.13 -1.04
CA LEU A 52 -1.51 6.01 0.12
C LEU A 52 -0.16 6.73 0.12
N LEU A 53 -0.13 8.02 -0.24
CA LEU A 53 1.10 8.82 -0.27
C LEU A 53 1.23 9.73 0.97
N THR A 54 1.63 9.16 2.10
CA THR A 54 1.87 9.96 3.32
C THR A 54 3.33 10.43 3.39
N ASP A 55 3.54 11.73 3.60
CA ASP A 55 4.88 12.27 3.84
C ASP A 55 5.44 11.75 5.18
N PRO A 56 6.57 11.01 5.18
CA PRO A 56 7.19 10.54 6.41
C PRO A 56 7.68 11.66 7.33
N GLN A 57 7.83 12.88 6.82
CA GLN A 57 8.19 14.07 7.61
C GLN A 57 6.96 14.77 8.23
N SER A 58 5.75 14.35 7.90
CA SER A 58 4.52 14.92 8.44
C SER A 58 4.46 14.80 9.97
N GLN A 59 3.79 15.76 10.62
CA GLN A 59 3.58 15.71 12.07
C GLN A 59 2.88 14.41 12.50
N PHE A 60 1.94 13.92 11.69
CA PHE A 60 1.23 12.68 11.97
C PHE A 60 2.17 11.46 11.94
N ALA A 61 3.09 11.41 10.96
CA ALA A 61 4.11 10.37 10.90
C ALA A 61 5.06 10.42 12.11
N GLN A 62 5.47 11.62 12.53
CA GLN A 62 6.29 11.80 13.73
C GLN A 62 5.60 11.31 15.01
N TRP A 63 4.29 11.55 15.16
CA TRP A 63 3.54 11.00 16.30
C TRP A 63 3.50 9.47 16.29
N LEU A 64 3.27 8.86 15.13
CA LEU A 64 3.29 7.41 15.00
C LEU A 64 4.68 6.82 15.32
N ALA A 65 5.75 7.50 14.89
CA ALA A 65 7.11 7.11 15.24
C ALA A 65 7.34 7.10 16.76
N GLN A 66 6.89 8.15 17.45
CA GLN A 66 6.95 8.25 18.91
C GLN A 66 6.15 7.15 19.61
N TRP A 67 4.91 6.87 19.18
CA TRP A 67 4.09 5.83 19.80
C TRP A 67 4.67 4.44 19.59
N SER A 68 5.18 4.16 18.38
CA SER A 68 5.75 2.87 18.00
C SER A 68 7.19 2.64 18.49
N GLY A 69 7.90 3.69 18.90
CA GLY A 69 9.29 3.61 19.32
C GLY A 69 10.27 3.30 18.18
N SER A 70 9.91 3.63 16.93
CA SER A 70 10.77 3.45 15.75
C SER A 70 10.50 4.57 14.75
N ASP A 71 11.55 5.09 14.14
CA ASP A 71 11.49 6.13 13.10
C ASP A 71 11.46 5.53 11.68
N ASP A 72 11.47 4.19 11.56
CA ASP A 72 11.57 3.52 10.28
C ASP A 72 10.23 3.52 9.54
N PHE A 73 10.20 4.14 8.37
CA PHE A 73 9.09 4.06 7.43
C PHE A 73 9.51 3.26 6.20
N SER A 74 8.61 2.41 5.73
CA SER A 74 8.81 1.60 4.53
C SER A 74 7.68 1.81 3.53
N THR A 75 7.91 1.44 2.27
CA THR A 75 6.87 1.38 1.25
C THR A 75 6.60 -0.07 0.90
N VAL A 76 5.33 -0.41 0.80
CA VAL A 76 4.88 -1.74 0.43
C VAL A 76 4.33 -1.74 -0.99
N ALA A 77 4.63 -2.80 -1.74
CA ALA A 77 4.20 -2.97 -3.13
C ALA A 77 2.89 -3.77 -3.24
N PHE A 78 1.96 -3.55 -2.31
CA PHE A 78 0.65 -4.18 -2.29
C PHE A 78 -0.43 -3.19 -1.85
N GLY A 79 -1.68 -3.58 -2.04
CA GLY A 79 -2.83 -2.74 -1.74
C GLY A 79 -3.17 -2.62 -0.27
N THR A 80 -3.68 -1.45 0.07
CA THR A 80 -4.26 -1.13 1.36
C THR A 80 -5.43 -0.18 1.14
N GLU A 81 -6.39 -0.17 2.04
CA GLU A 81 -7.51 0.77 2.03
C GLU A 81 -7.07 2.20 2.34
N GLY A 82 -5.83 2.40 2.79
CA GLY A 82 -5.35 3.70 3.26
C GLY A 82 -5.42 4.79 2.21
N GLY A 83 -5.21 4.47 0.93
CA GLY A 83 -5.35 5.46 -0.15
C GLY A 83 -6.79 5.95 -0.30
N LEU A 84 -7.79 5.08 -0.06
CA LEU A 84 -9.20 5.46 -0.14
C LEU A 84 -9.58 6.40 1.00
N PHE A 85 -9.04 6.16 2.21
CA PHE A 85 -9.24 7.04 3.35
C PHE A 85 -8.58 8.40 3.14
N ASP A 86 -7.38 8.43 2.57
CA ASP A 86 -6.68 9.68 2.22
C ASP A 86 -7.47 10.49 1.17
N GLU A 87 -7.95 9.85 0.10
CA GLU A 87 -8.83 10.51 -0.88
C GLU A 87 -10.14 11.03 -0.27
N ALA A 88 -10.67 10.34 0.75
CA ALA A 88 -11.82 10.79 1.51
C ALA A 88 -11.52 11.94 2.49
N GLY A 89 -10.28 12.42 2.55
CA GLY A 89 -9.83 13.52 3.41
C GLY A 89 -9.49 13.09 4.85
N ILE A 90 -9.31 11.80 5.09
CA ILE A 90 -8.92 11.25 6.39
C ILE A 90 -7.41 11.03 6.37
N ALA A 91 -6.68 11.81 7.18
CA ALA A 91 -5.25 11.63 7.35
C ALA A 91 -4.95 10.18 7.77
N THR A 92 -4.16 9.47 6.96
CA THR A 92 -3.99 8.02 7.09
C THR A 92 -2.52 7.60 7.17
N LEU A 93 -2.24 6.66 8.08
CA LEU A 93 -0.97 5.96 8.22
C LEU A 93 -1.26 4.48 8.48
N ILE A 94 -0.34 3.60 8.05
CA ILE A 94 -0.48 2.16 8.23
C ILE A 94 0.60 1.68 9.18
N CYS A 95 0.19 1.02 10.25
CA CYS A 95 1.09 0.41 11.21
C CYS A 95 0.51 -0.90 11.75
N GLY A 96 1.38 -1.81 12.14
CA GLY A 96 0.99 -3.07 12.74
C GLY A 96 2.16 -3.93 13.16
N PRO A 97 1.91 -4.98 13.95
CA PRO A 97 2.94 -5.95 14.29
C PRO A 97 3.20 -6.92 13.14
N GLY A 98 4.32 -7.64 13.23
CA GLY A 98 4.67 -8.67 12.25
C GLY A 98 5.42 -8.11 11.04
N SER A 99 5.39 -8.86 9.94
CA SER A 99 5.98 -8.47 8.65
C SER A 99 5.13 -9.05 7.53
N MET A 100 4.92 -8.29 6.46
CA MET A 100 4.27 -8.81 5.26
C MET A 100 5.21 -9.65 4.39
N GLU A 101 6.51 -9.70 4.70
CA GLU A 101 7.43 -10.65 4.05
C GLU A 101 7.02 -12.11 4.28
N GLN A 102 6.25 -12.39 5.33
CA GLN A 102 5.71 -13.70 5.68
C GLN A 102 4.18 -13.79 5.64
N GLY A 103 3.49 -12.71 5.24
CA GLY A 103 2.04 -12.70 5.08
C GLY A 103 1.60 -13.46 3.83
N HIS A 104 0.42 -14.09 3.88
CA HIS A 104 -0.15 -14.91 2.79
C HIS A 104 0.73 -16.10 2.39
N LYS A 105 1.52 -16.62 3.34
CA LYS A 105 2.33 -17.82 3.15
C LYS A 105 1.80 -18.97 4.02
N PRO A 106 2.01 -20.24 3.65
CA PRO A 106 1.54 -21.37 4.46
C PRO A 106 2.08 -21.39 5.89
N ASP A 107 3.25 -20.81 6.11
CA ASP A 107 3.95 -20.65 7.37
C ASP A 107 3.80 -19.25 7.98
N GLU A 108 2.73 -18.53 7.61
CA GLU A 108 2.42 -17.21 8.17
C GLU A 108 2.33 -17.29 9.71
N PHE A 109 3.07 -16.40 10.37
CA PHE A 109 3.05 -16.29 11.82
C PHE A 109 3.24 -14.84 12.27
N ILE A 110 2.98 -14.61 13.55
CA ILE A 110 3.34 -13.40 14.26
C ILE A 110 3.91 -13.81 15.63
N ALA A 111 5.04 -13.23 16.01
CA ALA A 111 5.65 -13.52 17.31
C ALA A 111 4.88 -12.81 18.43
N ILE A 112 4.79 -13.44 19.61
CA ILE A 112 4.08 -12.87 20.76
C ILE A 112 4.67 -11.50 21.12
N GLU A 113 6.00 -11.39 21.09
CA GLU A 113 6.72 -10.16 21.37
C GLU A 113 6.37 -9.04 20.39
N GLN A 114 6.04 -9.37 19.13
CA GLN A 114 5.59 -8.38 18.15
C GLN A 114 4.19 -7.85 18.51
N VAL A 115 3.29 -8.71 19.00
CA VAL A 115 1.97 -8.31 19.48
C VAL A 115 2.09 -7.42 20.71
N GLU A 116 2.93 -7.79 21.67
CA GLU A 116 3.18 -7.00 22.89
C GLU A 116 3.69 -5.59 22.57
N LEU A 117 4.61 -5.46 21.61
CA LEU A 117 5.08 -4.16 21.13
C LEU A 117 3.93 -3.33 20.52
N CYS A 118 2.98 -3.98 19.84
CA CYS A 118 1.84 -3.27 19.26
C CYS A 118 0.89 -2.78 20.36
N MET A 119 0.70 -3.59 21.40
CA MET A 119 -0.09 -3.18 22.57
C MET A 119 0.55 -1.98 23.28
N VAL A 120 1.88 -1.95 23.43
CA VAL A 120 2.60 -0.78 23.96
C VAL A 120 2.36 0.45 23.11
N MET A 121 2.44 0.31 21.78
CA MET A 121 2.19 1.41 20.85
C MET A 121 0.76 1.97 20.96
N LEU A 122 -0.25 1.11 21.03
CA LEU A 122 -1.64 1.51 21.23
C LEU A 122 -1.85 2.21 22.57
N VAL A 123 -1.20 1.74 23.65
CA VAL A 123 -1.23 2.41 24.96
C VAL A 123 -0.63 3.82 24.87
N ASN A 124 0.48 4.00 24.15
CA ASN A 124 1.11 5.31 23.95
C ASN A 124 0.20 6.25 23.16
N LEU A 125 -0.46 5.76 22.11
CA LEU A 125 -1.49 6.50 21.38
C LEU A 125 -2.63 6.94 22.32
N CYS A 126 -3.19 6.02 23.11
CA CYS A 126 -4.27 6.36 24.05
C CYS A 126 -3.84 7.40 25.09
N LYS A 127 -2.60 7.34 25.59
CA LYS A 127 -2.05 8.36 26.50
C LYS A 127 -1.99 9.71 25.82
N TRP A 128 -1.47 9.79 24.60
CA TRP A 128 -1.41 11.02 23.82
C TRP A 128 -2.81 11.60 23.58
N MET A 129 -3.79 10.78 23.18
CA MET A 129 -5.17 11.24 22.95
C MET A 129 -5.79 11.88 24.21
N ARG A 130 -5.46 11.39 25.41
CA ARG A 130 -5.93 11.96 26.68
C ARG A 130 -5.23 13.27 27.08
N THR A 131 -4.12 13.61 26.45
CA THR A 131 -3.37 14.85 26.72
C THR A 131 -3.68 15.96 25.73
N VAL A 132 -4.21 15.62 24.56
CA VAL A 132 -4.50 16.55 23.45
C VAL A 132 -5.99 16.89 23.34
N LEU A 133 -6.87 16.08 23.95
CA LEU A 133 -8.29 16.37 24.18
C LEU A 133 -8.51 16.90 25.60
#